data_AF-A0A6U0TSW0-F1
#
_entry.id   AF-A0A6U0TSW0-F1
#
_cell.length_a   1.000
_cell.length_b   1.000
_cell.length_c   1.000
_cell.angle_alpha   90.00
_cell.angle_beta   90.00
_cell.angle_gamma   90.00
#
_symmetry.space_group_name_H-M   'P 1'
#
loop_
_entity.id
_entity.type
_entity.pdbx_description
1 polymer ?
#
loop_
_entity_poly.entity_id
_entity_poly.type
_entity_poly.pdbx_seq_one_letter_code
_entity_poly.pdbx_strand_id
1 'polypeptide(L)'
;MAVSTWWLLVLASPVALGGREAMDPVALRTALFDSPVDVPLELRRQIAMLETFESQRQLDTAQGEPVWWKTPVGVAEDLRRRSNELLDHLDWSTDDNPLGHSIVTPVRNQGQCGSCWAFVATGTVEGSVAQNTGKLTMLSPQQLVDCDRQQNLGCAGGNPLLSYSFILDNGLAADTEYPYRGRESDCPTTLHRVSTITGFGVVRPLDEHALLEAVNIGPVAVGVCGSSPGFLLYSGGIHDDPNCGQELNHALLLVGYGHDNKTGVDFWIARNSWGVEWGEDGYIRLLRTVQPDPNAPRDSKASVIGPAGICGITLAASVAVGGAGGDPGSPVESHESWLQRWLGKLRSAFVQWINSLPPWLSQLLAGLFGALLALAICGIYVSRERHAYYEPLPDENGNV
;
A
#
# COMPACT_ATOMS: atom_id res chain seq x y z
N MET A 1 20.24 -6.63 45.85
CA MET A 1 21.10 -5.54 45.37
C MET A 1 20.98 -5.57 43.84
N ALA A 2 19.94 -5.03 43.23
CA ALA A 2 19.70 -3.60 42.94
C ALA A 2 20.89 -2.94 42.23
N VAL A 3 20.58 -2.29 41.08
CA VAL A 3 21.40 -1.36 40.27
C VAL A 3 22.42 -2.09 39.35
N SER A 4 22.46 -2.02 38.02
CA SER A 4 21.81 -1.21 36.98
C SER A 4 22.15 -1.80 35.59
N THR A 5 21.17 -2.27 34.81
CA THR A 5 21.32 -2.54 33.36
C THR A 5 20.48 -1.59 32.49
N TRP A 6 19.75 -0.67 33.13
CA TRP A 6 18.98 0.39 32.49
C TRP A 6 19.82 1.51 31.85
N TRP A 7 21.16 1.48 31.99
CA TRP A 7 22.03 2.53 31.45
C TRP A 7 22.59 2.26 30.06
N LEU A 8 22.55 1.02 29.55
CA LEU A 8 23.12 0.70 28.23
C LEU A 8 22.14 0.85 27.06
N LEU A 9 20.82 0.85 27.32
CA LEU A 9 19.80 1.02 26.28
C LEU A 9 19.45 2.50 26.00
N VAL A 10 19.86 3.43 26.87
CA VAL A 10 19.67 4.87 26.66
C VAL A 10 20.70 5.44 25.65
N LEU A 11 21.76 4.71 25.34
CA LEU A 11 22.78 5.12 24.37
C LEU A 11 22.50 4.67 22.92
N ALA A 12 21.44 3.88 22.69
CA ALA A 12 21.00 3.47 21.35
C ALA A 12 19.81 4.29 20.83
N SER A 13 19.44 5.38 21.52
CA SER A 13 18.57 6.41 20.97
C SER A 13 19.42 7.48 20.24
N PRO A 14 18.97 8.02 19.08
CA PRO A 14 19.68 9.06 18.32
C PRO A 14 19.96 10.36 19.09
N VAL A 15 19.45 10.48 20.32
CA VAL A 15 19.59 11.66 21.18
C VAL A 15 20.93 11.69 21.93
N ALA A 16 21.65 10.55 22.05
CA ALA A 16 22.86 10.45 22.88
C ALA A 16 24.20 10.63 22.13
N LEU A 17 24.20 10.59 20.80
CA LEU A 17 25.39 10.81 19.98
C LEU A 17 25.07 11.94 19.00
N GLY A 18 25.57 13.14 19.28
CA GLY A 18 25.35 14.34 18.46
C GLY A 18 26.01 14.28 17.08
N GLY A 19 25.62 13.32 16.24
CA GLY A 19 26.06 13.14 14.86
C GLY A 19 24.88 12.76 13.97
N ARG A 20 24.69 13.49 12.88
CA ARG A 20 23.63 13.28 11.88
C ARG A 20 24.06 12.23 10.84
N GLU A 21 24.13 10.97 11.22
CA GLU A 21 24.27 9.89 10.25
C GLU A 21 23.17 8.86 10.47
N ALA A 22 22.31 8.72 9.46
CA ALA A 22 21.30 7.68 9.39
C ALA A 22 22.02 6.33 9.25
N MET A 23 21.73 5.39 10.15
CA MET A 23 22.29 4.04 10.08
C MET A 23 21.78 3.31 8.83
N ASP A 24 22.68 2.58 8.17
CA ASP A 24 22.41 1.72 7.01
C ASP A 24 21.35 0.64 7.36
N PRO A 25 20.23 0.52 6.60
CA PRO A 25 19.20 -0.49 6.80
C PRO A 25 19.74 -1.94 6.82
N VAL A 26 20.84 -2.22 6.11
CA VAL A 26 21.50 -3.54 6.09
C VAL A 26 22.30 -3.79 7.38
N ALA A 27 22.92 -2.75 7.94
CA ALA A 27 23.64 -2.81 9.21
C ALA A 27 22.67 -3.00 10.39
N LEU A 28 21.48 -2.37 10.34
CA LEU A 28 20.43 -2.53 11.34
C LEU A 28 19.84 -3.96 11.34
N ARG A 29 19.63 -4.53 10.14
CA ARG A 29 19.24 -5.94 9.96
C ARG A 29 20.22 -6.90 10.62
N THR A 30 21.52 -6.63 10.49
CA THR A 30 22.58 -7.48 11.07
C THR A 30 22.60 -7.36 12.60
N ALA A 31 22.44 -6.14 13.14
CA ALA A 31 22.44 -5.91 14.59
C ALA A 31 21.24 -6.53 15.34
N LEU A 32 20.08 -6.68 14.67
CA LEU A 32 18.84 -7.16 15.30
C LEU A 32 18.58 -8.65 15.09
N PHE A 33 19.06 -9.25 13.99
CA PHE A 33 18.76 -10.64 13.62
C PHE A 33 19.93 -11.61 13.74
N ASP A 34 21.18 -11.13 13.77
CA ASP A 34 22.37 -11.93 14.15
C ASP A 34 22.75 -11.76 15.63
N SER A 35 21.98 -10.97 16.39
CA SER A 35 22.15 -10.88 17.83
C SER A 35 21.71 -12.19 18.49
N PRO A 36 22.53 -12.78 19.39
CA PRO A 36 22.20 -14.03 20.08
C PRO A 36 21.06 -13.90 21.12
N VAL A 37 20.29 -12.81 21.12
CA VAL A 37 19.23 -12.52 22.07
C VAL A 37 17.86 -12.73 21.41
N ASP A 38 17.08 -13.67 21.93
CA ASP A 38 15.72 -13.97 21.46
C ASP A 38 14.78 -12.77 21.67
N VAL A 39 14.58 -11.97 20.62
CA VAL A 39 13.54 -10.93 20.57
C VAL A 39 12.17 -11.60 20.37
N PRO A 40 11.15 -11.35 21.22
CA PRO A 40 9.81 -11.93 21.07
C PRO A 40 9.17 -11.63 19.71
N LEU A 41 8.45 -12.61 19.15
CA LEU A 41 7.80 -12.50 17.82
C LEU A 41 6.87 -11.28 17.70
N GLU A 42 6.17 -10.93 18.78
CA GLU A 42 5.30 -9.75 18.82
C GLU A 42 6.08 -8.44 18.69
N LEU A 43 7.25 -8.35 19.34
CA LEU A 43 8.13 -7.20 19.25
C LEU A 43 8.78 -7.10 17.86
N ARG A 44 9.10 -8.24 17.22
CA ARG A 44 9.63 -8.25 15.83
C ARG A 44 8.59 -7.73 14.81
N ARG A 45 7.31 -8.03 15.00
CA ARG A 45 6.21 -7.54 14.14
C ARG A 45 5.98 -6.05 14.28
N GLN A 46 5.98 -5.56 15.52
CA GLN A 46 5.91 -4.14 15.85
C GLN A 46 7.06 -3.38 15.19
N ILE A 47 8.29 -3.88 15.33
CA ILE A 47 9.50 -3.30 14.75
C ILE A 47 9.44 -3.30 13.21
N ALA A 48 9.11 -4.41 12.56
CA ALA A 48 9.09 -4.49 11.09
C ALA A 48 8.07 -3.53 10.43
N MET A 49 6.90 -3.36 11.05
CA MET A 49 5.88 -2.42 10.55
C MET A 49 6.25 -0.97 10.87
N LEU A 50 6.64 -0.64 12.11
CA LEU A 50 7.01 0.72 12.50
C LEU A 50 8.28 1.23 11.82
N GLU A 51 9.33 0.42 11.74
CA GLU A 51 10.61 0.85 11.18
C GLU A 51 10.53 1.07 9.67
N THR A 52 9.72 0.30 8.92
CA THR A 52 9.54 0.55 7.48
C THR A 52 8.71 1.80 7.22
N PHE A 53 7.64 2.06 8.00
CA PHE A 53 6.86 3.29 7.86
C PHE A 53 7.61 4.54 8.33
N GLU A 54 8.37 4.44 9.41
CA GLU A 54 9.19 5.56 9.92
C GLU A 54 10.40 5.82 9.02
N SER A 55 11.07 4.77 8.54
CA SER A 55 12.16 4.92 7.57
C SER A 55 11.66 5.52 6.26
N GLN A 56 10.50 5.10 5.74
CA GLN A 56 9.92 5.68 4.54
C GLN A 56 9.51 7.15 4.76
N ARG A 57 8.88 7.46 5.90
CA ARG A 57 8.57 8.83 6.32
C ARG A 57 9.83 9.70 6.37
N GLN A 58 10.91 9.19 6.94
CA GLN A 58 12.19 9.89 7.06
C GLN A 58 12.88 10.06 5.71
N LEU A 59 12.88 9.04 4.84
CA LEU A 59 13.44 9.10 3.49
C LEU A 59 12.71 10.13 2.62
N ASP A 60 11.38 10.15 2.65
CA ASP A 60 10.57 11.10 1.87
C ASP A 60 10.71 12.54 2.41
N THR A 61 10.85 12.70 3.74
CA THR A 61 11.12 14.01 4.36
C THR A 61 12.54 14.51 4.06
N ALA A 62 13.53 13.62 4.03
CA ALA A 62 14.95 13.95 3.85
C ALA A 62 15.28 14.33 2.40
N GLN A 63 14.58 13.77 1.41
CA GLN A 63 14.75 14.14 0.00
C GLN A 63 14.11 15.50 -0.35
N GLY A 64 13.39 16.14 0.60
CA GLY A 64 12.66 17.38 0.34
C GLY A 64 11.47 17.18 -0.61
N GLU A 65 11.05 15.93 -0.77
CA GLU A 65 10.11 15.49 -1.77
C GLU A 65 8.72 15.31 -1.11
N PRO A 66 7.74 16.20 -1.32
CA PRO A 66 6.39 16.00 -0.84
C PRO A 66 5.85 14.58 -1.12
N VAL A 67 5.01 14.13 -0.20
CA VAL A 67 4.34 12.81 -0.14
C VAL A 67 3.57 12.39 -1.42
N TRP A 68 3.64 13.15 -2.52
CA TRP A 68 2.79 13.02 -3.70
C TRP A 68 3.51 12.88 -5.05
N TRP A 69 4.36 11.87 -5.31
CA TRP A 69 4.85 11.69 -6.72
C TRP A 69 5.51 10.37 -7.11
N LYS A 70 4.95 9.24 -6.67
CA LYS A 70 5.07 8.00 -7.47
C LYS A 70 3.73 7.37 -7.83
N THR A 71 2.64 8.13 -7.68
CA THR A 71 1.37 7.78 -8.31
C THR A 71 1.46 8.09 -9.80
N PRO A 72 1.16 7.13 -10.70
CA PRO A 72 0.93 7.46 -12.09
C PRO A 72 -0.10 8.60 -12.16
N VAL A 73 0.19 9.60 -13.00
CA VAL A 73 -0.55 10.86 -13.18
C VAL A 73 -2.08 10.68 -13.39
N GLY A 74 -2.56 9.45 -13.64
CA GLY A 74 -3.99 9.12 -13.71
C GLY A 74 -4.69 8.86 -12.37
N VAL A 75 -3.97 8.47 -11.30
CA VAL A 75 -4.59 8.15 -10.00
C VAL A 75 -5.19 9.40 -9.39
N ALA A 76 -4.39 10.44 -9.14
CA ALA A 76 -4.83 11.65 -8.47
C ALA A 76 -5.97 12.38 -9.22
N GLU A 77 -6.05 12.27 -10.55
CA GLU A 77 -7.11 12.89 -11.35
C GLU A 77 -8.41 12.06 -11.31
N ASP A 78 -8.35 10.74 -11.37
CA ASP A 78 -9.53 9.88 -11.12
C ASP A 78 -9.99 9.96 -9.66
N LEU A 79 -9.05 10.08 -8.70
CA LEU A 79 -9.36 10.33 -7.30
C LEU A 79 -10.10 11.67 -7.13
N ARG A 80 -9.59 12.75 -7.74
CA ARG A 80 -10.21 14.09 -7.72
C ARG A 80 -11.57 14.13 -8.41
N ARG A 81 -11.77 13.37 -9.49
CA ARG A 81 -13.05 13.32 -10.18
C ARG A 81 -14.12 12.62 -9.34
N ARG A 82 -13.77 11.55 -8.63
CA ARG A 82 -14.70 10.82 -7.74
C ARG A 82 -14.84 11.45 -6.34
N SER A 83 -13.91 12.30 -5.90
CA SER A 83 -14.01 12.95 -4.58
C SER A 83 -15.05 14.07 -4.49
N ASN A 84 -15.54 14.58 -5.61
CA ASN A 84 -16.55 15.65 -5.63
C ASN A 84 -17.96 15.20 -5.16
N GLU A 85 -18.17 13.90 -4.92
CA GLU A 85 -19.42 13.32 -4.42
C GLU A 85 -19.10 12.30 -3.31
N LEU A 86 -18.54 12.77 -2.19
CA LEU A 86 -18.42 11.94 -1.00
C LEU A 86 -19.82 11.49 -0.56
N LEU A 87 -20.01 10.18 -0.46
CA LEU A 87 -21.27 9.61 0.04
C LEU A 87 -21.34 9.76 1.56
N ASP A 88 -22.54 9.70 2.14
CA ASP A 88 -22.71 9.67 3.61
C ASP A 88 -22.33 8.29 4.19
N HIS A 89 -22.43 7.25 3.36
CA HIS A 89 -22.09 5.88 3.66
C HIS A 89 -21.55 5.19 2.42
N LEU A 90 -20.57 4.31 2.62
CA LEU A 90 -19.97 3.50 1.56
C LEU A 90 -19.47 2.20 2.17
N ASP A 91 -19.84 1.07 1.58
CA ASP A 91 -19.27 -0.24 1.93
C ASP A 91 -18.94 -1.05 0.68
N TRP A 92 -17.65 -1.13 0.35
CA TRP A 92 -17.15 -1.92 -0.77
C TRP A 92 -17.33 -3.42 -0.59
N SER A 93 -17.64 -3.88 0.63
CA SER A 93 -17.83 -5.30 0.94
C SER A 93 -19.27 -5.79 0.76
N THR A 94 -20.23 -4.90 0.52
CA THR A 94 -21.65 -5.21 0.30
C THR A 94 -22.11 -4.71 -1.07
N ASP A 95 -23.42 -4.70 -1.34
CA ASP A 95 -24.02 -4.01 -2.48
C ASP A 95 -24.34 -2.53 -2.21
N ASP A 96 -24.07 -2.04 -0.99
CA ASP A 96 -24.24 -0.64 -0.58
C ASP A 96 -23.04 0.23 -1.01
N ASN A 97 -22.81 0.25 -2.33
CA ASN A 97 -21.81 1.07 -3.00
C ASN A 97 -22.23 1.36 -4.44
N PRO A 98 -21.57 2.30 -5.15
CA PRO A 98 -21.94 2.69 -6.51
C PRO A 98 -21.92 1.58 -7.57
N LEU A 99 -21.28 0.44 -7.31
CA LEU A 99 -21.23 -0.70 -8.22
C LEU A 99 -22.40 -1.68 -8.00
N GLY A 100 -23.14 -1.58 -6.89
CA GLY A 100 -24.26 -2.46 -6.57
C GLY A 100 -23.85 -3.92 -6.32
N HIS A 101 -22.57 -4.17 -6.03
CA HIS A 101 -22.03 -5.48 -5.65
C HIS A 101 -20.71 -5.32 -4.90
N SER A 102 -20.32 -6.37 -4.18
CA SER A 102 -19.07 -6.39 -3.42
C SER A 102 -17.84 -6.49 -4.32
N ILE A 103 -16.81 -5.72 -3.99
CA ILE A 103 -15.46 -5.81 -4.56
C ILE A 103 -14.43 -6.29 -3.51
N VAL A 104 -14.90 -6.79 -2.36
CA VAL A 104 -14.06 -7.28 -1.27
C VAL A 104 -14.29 -8.78 -1.13
N THR A 105 -13.21 -9.56 -1.15
CA THR A 105 -13.27 -11.02 -0.98
C THR A 105 -13.74 -11.41 0.43
N PRO A 106 -14.15 -12.67 0.68
CA PRO A 106 -14.51 -13.12 2.02
C PRO A 106 -13.38 -12.92 3.04
N VAL A 107 -13.75 -12.73 4.31
CA VAL A 107 -12.79 -12.65 5.43
C VAL A 107 -11.91 -13.89 5.48
N ARG A 108 -10.62 -13.68 5.76
CA ARG A 108 -9.60 -14.72 5.82
C ARG A 108 -8.93 -14.76 7.20
N ASN A 109 -8.10 -15.78 7.44
CA ASN A 109 -7.39 -15.96 8.70
C ASN A 109 -5.88 -16.15 8.46
N GLN A 110 -5.06 -15.21 8.95
CA GLN A 110 -3.60 -15.24 8.86
C GLN A 110 -2.95 -16.21 9.86
N GLY A 111 -3.72 -16.70 10.85
CA GLY A 111 -3.22 -17.53 11.93
C GLY A 111 -2.09 -16.87 12.72
N GLN A 112 -1.04 -17.64 13.01
CA GLN A 112 0.09 -17.18 13.82
C GLN A 112 1.21 -16.55 13.00
N CYS A 113 1.03 -16.29 11.71
CA CYS A 113 2.02 -15.64 10.86
C CYS A 113 1.79 -14.11 10.86
N GLY A 114 2.84 -13.31 11.04
CA GLY A 114 2.81 -11.85 10.98
C GLY A 114 2.68 -11.33 9.55
N SER A 115 1.62 -11.75 8.86
CA SER A 115 1.42 -11.53 7.41
C SER A 115 0.21 -10.66 7.09
N CYS A 116 -0.33 -9.93 8.08
CA CYS A 116 -1.41 -8.96 7.86
C CYS A 116 -1.10 -8.02 6.69
N TRP A 117 0.18 -7.61 6.55
CA TRP A 117 0.66 -6.81 5.42
C TRP A 117 0.33 -7.43 4.05
N ALA A 118 0.53 -8.74 3.89
CA ALA A 118 0.24 -9.46 2.66
C ALA A 118 -1.27 -9.58 2.42
N PHE A 119 -2.07 -9.79 3.46
CA PHE A 119 -3.54 -9.87 3.36
C PHE A 119 -4.16 -8.52 2.94
N VAL A 120 -3.69 -7.41 3.49
CA VAL A 120 -4.22 -6.09 3.11
C VAL A 120 -3.69 -5.63 1.74
N ALA A 121 -2.45 -6.00 1.39
CA ALA A 121 -1.90 -5.73 0.06
C ALA A 121 -2.70 -6.48 -1.01
N THR A 122 -2.89 -7.79 -0.84
CA THR A 122 -3.74 -8.59 -1.74
C THR A 122 -5.16 -8.05 -1.79
N GLY A 123 -5.79 -7.78 -0.65
CA GLY A 123 -7.15 -7.23 -0.58
C GLY A 123 -7.33 -5.89 -1.32
N THR A 124 -6.33 -5.01 -1.26
CA THR A 124 -6.33 -3.74 -2.00
C THR A 124 -6.28 -3.99 -3.51
N VAL A 125 -5.42 -4.92 -3.95
CA VAL A 125 -5.30 -5.29 -5.38
C VAL A 125 -6.56 -6.01 -5.89
N GLU A 126 -7.14 -6.90 -5.09
CA GLU A 126 -8.41 -7.59 -5.39
C GLU A 126 -9.51 -6.57 -5.68
N GLY A 127 -9.70 -5.59 -4.79
CA GLY A 127 -10.69 -4.53 -4.95
C GLY A 127 -10.42 -3.65 -6.17
N SER A 128 -9.18 -3.21 -6.36
CA SER A 128 -8.80 -2.40 -7.53
C SER A 128 -9.08 -3.13 -8.85
N VAL A 129 -8.71 -4.40 -8.96
CA VAL A 129 -8.93 -5.18 -10.19
C VAL A 129 -10.41 -5.49 -10.40
N ALA A 130 -11.15 -5.80 -9.33
CA ALA A 130 -12.60 -6.02 -9.41
C ALA A 130 -13.33 -4.78 -9.93
N GLN A 131 -12.97 -3.57 -9.47
CA GLN A 131 -13.54 -2.33 -10.00
C GLN A 131 -13.30 -2.13 -11.49
N ASN A 132 -12.11 -2.51 -11.98
CA ASN A 132 -11.73 -2.29 -13.38
C ASN A 132 -12.26 -3.37 -14.33
N THR A 133 -12.48 -4.58 -13.83
CA THR A 133 -12.79 -5.75 -14.67
C THR A 133 -14.18 -6.32 -14.43
N GLY A 134 -14.84 -5.97 -13.32
CA GLY A 134 -16.06 -6.61 -12.84
C GLY A 134 -15.85 -8.04 -12.30
N LYS A 135 -14.61 -8.52 -12.20
CA LYS A 135 -14.28 -9.89 -11.74
C LYS A 135 -13.53 -9.85 -10.42
N LEU A 136 -14.21 -10.24 -9.35
CA LEU A 136 -13.59 -10.44 -8.03
C LEU A 136 -12.86 -11.77 -7.98
N THR A 137 -11.53 -11.74 -7.87
CA THR A 137 -10.67 -12.93 -7.81
C THR A 137 -9.86 -12.91 -6.52
N MET A 138 -9.91 -13.98 -5.71
CA MET A 138 -9.04 -14.12 -4.53
C MET A 138 -7.58 -14.34 -4.98
N LEU A 139 -6.68 -13.51 -4.46
CA LEU A 139 -5.25 -13.55 -4.76
C LEU A 139 -4.48 -14.24 -3.64
N SER A 140 -3.29 -14.73 -3.94
CA SER A 140 -2.45 -15.45 -2.99
C SER A 140 -1.63 -14.50 -2.09
N PRO A 141 -1.98 -14.31 -0.81
CA PRO A 141 -1.08 -13.66 0.15
C PRO A 141 0.16 -14.52 0.42
N GLN A 142 0.08 -15.84 0.21
CA GLN A 142 1.22 -16.75 0.39
C GLN A 142 2.34 -16.46 -0.60
N GLN A 143 2.02 -16.06 -1.84
CA GLN A 143 3.02 -15.65 -2.81
C GLN A 143 3.82 -14.45 -2.31
N LEU A 144 3.16 -13.45 -1.71
CA LEU A 144 3.86 -12.32 -1.09
C LEU A 144 4.73 -12.79 0.08
N VAL A 145 4.17 -13.60 0.99
CA VAL A 145 4.91 -14.15 2.13
C VAL A 145 6.17 -14.89 1.69
N ASP A 146 6.14 -15.65 0.60
CA ASP A 146 7.28 -16.46 0.17
C ASP A 146 8.24 -15.72 -0.77
N CYS A 147 7.74 -14.83 -1.63
CA CYS A 147 8.51 -14.23 -2.74
C CYS A 147 8.91 -12.77 -2.53
N ASP A 148 8.14 -11.98 -1.78
CA ASP A 148 8.45 -10.58 -1.51
C ASP A 148 9.46 -10.48 -0.35
N ARG A 149 10.68 -10.99 -0.58
CA ARG A 149 11.73 -11.13 0.43
C ARG A 149 12.85 -10.10 0.35
N GLN A 150 12.84 -9.28 -0.69
CA GLN A 150 13.82 -8.20 -0.84
C GLN A 150 13.50 -7.03 0.09
N GLN A 151 12.22 -6.78 0.33
CA GLN A 151 11.75 -5.63 1.11
C GLN A 151 10.87 -6.03 2.31
N ASN A 152 10.27 -7.22 2.30
CA ASN A 152 9.43 -7.72 3.39
C ASN A 152 10.02 -8.98 4.05
N LEU A 153 9.53 -9.30 5.25
CA LEU A 153 10.13 -10.30 6.15
C LEU A 153 9.21 -11.51 6.38
N GLY A 154 8.36 -11.85 5.40
CA GLY A 154 7.47 -13.01 5.48
C GLY A 154 6.55 -12.97 6.70
N CYS A 155 6.67 -13.97 7.58
CA CYS A 155 5.88 -14.06 8.81
C CYS A 155 6.41 -13.20 9.96
N ALA A 156 7.58 -12.58 9.83
CA ALA A 156 8.10 -11.65 10.82
C ALA A 156 7.54 -10.22 10.67
N GLY A 157 6.86 -9.92 9.56
CA GLY A 157 6.24 -8.62 9.32
C GLY A 157 6.53 -8.09 7.92
N GLY A 158 5.96 -6.93 7.61
CA GLY A 158 6.12 -6.29 6.32
C GLY A 158 5.23 -5.06 6.16
N ASN A 159 5.36 -4.43 4.98
CA ASN A 159 4.71 -3.20 4.59
C ASN A 159 3.94 -3.41 3.27
N PRO A 160 2.61 -3.17 3.27
CA PRO A 160 1.78 -3.32 2.07
C PRO A 160 2.24 -2.48 0.87
N LEU A 161 2.78 -1.28 1.13
CA LEU A 161 3.24 -0.38 0.08
C LEU A 161 4.38 -0.99 -0.74
N LEU A 162 5.33 -1.65 -0.06
CA LEU A 162 6.47 -2.31 -0.70
C LEU A 162 6.02 -3.50 -1.54
N SER A 163 5.00 -4.22 -1.07
CA SER A 163 4.40 -5.32 -1.84
C SER A 163 3.78 -4.86 -3.14
N TYR A 164 3.26 -3.63 -3.23
CA TYR A 164 2.75 -3.12 -4.50
C TYR A 164 3.85 -2.98 -5.56
N SER A 165 5.08 -2.64 -5.16
CA SER A 165 6.22 -2.66 -6.08
C SER A 165 6.47 -4.07 -6.61
N PHE A 166 6.49 -5.07 -5.72
CA PHE A 166 6.62 -6.48 -6.11
C PHE A 166 5.48 -6.91 -7.06
N ILE A 167 4.24 -6.52 -6.79
CA ILE A 167 3.04 -6.89 -7.57
C ILE A 167 3.01 -6.20 -8.94
N LEU A 168 3.57 -4.99 -9.06
CA LEU A 168 3.70 -4.30 -10.33
C LEU A 168 4.59 -5.10 -11.29
N ASP A 169 5.73 -5.58 -10.80
CA ASP A 169 6.71 -6.32 -11.60
C ASP A 169 6.27 -7.77 -11.86
N ASN A 170 5.84 -8.47 -10.80
CA ASN A 170 5.62 -9.91 -10.82
C ASN A 170 4.14 -10.30 -10.97
N GLY A 171 3.23 -9.41 -10.57
CA GLY A 171 1.82 -9.72 -10.38
C GLY A 171 1.57 -10.81 -9.33
N LEU A 172 0.33 -11.30 -9.28
CA LEU A 172 -0.12 -12.29 -8.30
C LEU A 172 -0.87 -13.44 -8.95
N ALA A 173 -0.70 -14.62 -8.36
CA ALA A 173 -1.46 -15.82 -8.61
C ALA A 173 -2.77 -15.85 -7.83
N ALA A 174 -3.70 -16.70 -8.27
CA ALA A 174 -4.93 -16.95 -7.55
C ALA A 174 -4.64 -17.71 -6.25
N ASP A 175 -5.44 -17.45 -5.22
CA ASP A 175 -5.33 -18.22 -3.97
C ASP A 175 -5.58 -19.72 -4.17
N THR A 176 -6.42 -20.09 -5.13
CA THR A 176 -6.70 -21.49 -5.48
C THR A 176 -5.49 -22.21 -6.08
N GLU A 177 -4.56 -21.48 -6.70
CA GLU A 177 -3.32 -22.03 -7.26
C GLU A 177 -2.20 -22.06 -6.22
N TYR A 178 -2.08 -21.02 -5.40
CA TYR A 178 -1.09 -20.95 -4.34
C TYR A 178 -1.73 -20.62 -2.99
N PRO A 179 -2.34 -21.62 -2.31
CA PRO A 179 -3.12 -21.40 -1.09
C PRO A 179 -2.27 -20.97 0.10
N TYR A 180 -2.89 -20.19 0.99
CA TYR A 180 -2.28 -19.75 2.23
C TYR A 180 -2.01 -20.89 3.23
N ARG A 181 -0.81 -20.87 3.85
CA ARG A 181 -0.30 -21.92 4.75
C ARG A 181 0.02 -21.42 6.16
N GLY A 182 0.01 -20.10 6.40
CA GLY A 182 0.33 -19.55 7.72
C GLY A 182 1.79 -19.73 8.14
N ARG A 183 2.68 -19.96 7.19
CA ARG A 183 4.13 -20.11 7.42
C ARG A 183 4.89 -19.81 6.13
N GLU A 184 6.17 -19.55 6.29
CA GLU A 184 7.09 -19.31 5.19
C GLU A 184 7.43 -20.62 4.45
N SER A 185 7.67 -20.50 3.15
CA SER A 185 8.15 -21.56 2.26
C SER A 185 9.02 -20.96 1.16
N ASP A 186 9.66 -21.80 0.36
CA ASP A 186 10.43 -21.35 -0.80
C ASP A 186 9.51 -20.69 -1.83
N CYS A 187 9.97 -19.58 -2.41
CA CYS A 187 9.24 -18.92 -3.50
C CYS A 187 9.18 -19.85 -4.73
N PRO A 188 7.99 -20.19 -5.23
CA PRO A 188 7.84 -21.02 -6.41
C PRO A 188 8.36 -20.32 -7.67
N THR A 189 8.98 -21.10 -8.57
CA THR A 189 9.53 -20.58 -9.84
C THR A 189 8.50 -20.43 -10.95
N THR A 190 7.36 -21.11 -10.84
CA THR A 190 6.27 -21.07 -11.83
C THR A 190 4.94 -20.84 -11.15
N LEU A 191 4.40 -19.64 -11.28
CA LEU A 191 3.02 -19.29 -10.90
C LEU A 191 2.34 -18.57 -12.05
N HIS A 192 1.07 -18.89 -12.29
CA HIS A 192 0.26 -18.17 -13.26
C HIS A 192 -0.21 -16.84 -12.66
N ARG A 193 0.21 -15.74 -13.28
CA ARG A 193 -0.22 -14.40 -12.91
C ARG A 193 -1.66 -14.19 -13.36
N VAL A 194 -2.59 -14.07 -12.41
CA VAL A 194 -4.00 -13.76 -12.69
C VAL A 194 -4.32 -12.30 -12.41
N SER A 195 -3.40 -11.53 -11.80
CA SER A 195 -3.65 -10.14 -11.43
C SER A 195 -2.36 -9.33 -11.38
N THR A 196 -2.50 -8.01 -11.57
CA THR A 196 -1.48 -7.00 -11.34
C THR A 196 -2.13 -5.64 -11.19
N ILE A 197 -1.32 -4.60 -10.99
CA ILE A 197 -1.72 -3.21 -10.83
C ILE A 197 -1.02 -2.36 -11.88
N THR A 198 -1.51 -1.14 -12.09
CA THR A 198 -0.83 -0.16 -12.97
C THR A 198 -0.16 0.96 -12.17
N GLY A 199 -0.37 1.00 -10.86
CA GLY A 199 0.23 1.97 -9.97
C GLY A 199 -0.15 1.73 -8.51
N PHE A 200 0.52 2.46 -7.64
CA PHE A 200 0.24 2.47 -6.20
C PHE A 200 0.69 3.81 -5.61
N GLY A 201 0.30 4.08 -4.37
CA GLY A 201 0.65 5.33 -3.71
C GLY A 201 0.36 5.32 -2.21
N VAL A 202 0.85 6.37 -1.56
CA VAL A 202 0.62 6.65 -0.14
C VAL A 202 -0.52 7.66 -0.02
N VAL A 203 -1.39 7.44 0.95
CA VAL A 203 -2.41 8.42 1.37
C VAL A 203 -1.75 9.39 2.35
N ARG A 204 -2.07 10.69 2.24
CA ARG A 204 -1.47 11.71 3.09
C ARG A 204 -1.60 11.31 4.57
N PRO A 205 -0.48 11.19 5.31
CA PRO A 205 -0.55 10.80 6.70
C PRO A 205 -1.14 11.92 7.56
N LEU A 206 -1.68 11.57 8.72
CA LEU A 206 -2.26 12.53 9.67
C LEU A 206 -3.46 13.32 9.12
N ASP A 207 -4.13 12.78 8.09
CA ASP A 207 -5.22 13.43 7.39
C ASP A 207 -6.36 12.43 7.12
N GLU A 208 -7.34 12.41 8.03
CA GLU A 208 -8.54 11.56 7.88
C GLU A 208 -9.37 11.95 6.64
N HIS A 209 -9.32 13.20 6.17
CA HIS A 209 -10.03 13.61 4.96
C HIS A 209 -9.37 13.01 3.71
N ALA A 210 -8.04 13.02 3.64
CA ALA A 210 -7.32 12.33 2.55
C ALA A 210 -7.58 10.82 2.57
N LEU A 211 -7.71 10.22 3.77
CA LEU A 211 -8.10 8.82 3.91
C LEU A 211 -9.53 8.57 3.43
N LEU A 212 -10.46 9.47 3.77
CA LEU A 212 -11.85 9.40 3.31
C LEU A 212 -11.94 9.44 1.79
N GLU A 213 -11.22 10.38 1.17
CA GLU A 213 -11.13 10.49 -0.28
C GLU A 213 -10.58 9.19 -0.87
N ALA A 214 -9.50 8.63 -0.34
CA ALA A 214 -8.91 7.38 -0.83
C ALA A 214 -9.89 6.20 -0.76
N VAL A 215 -10.60 6.04 0.36
CA VAL A 215 -11.62 4.99 0.53
C VAL A 215 -12.78 5.17 -0.44
N ASN A 216 -13.14 6.40 -0.78
CA ASN A 216 -14.19 6.67 -1.77
C ASN A 216 -13.84 6.17 -3.18
N ILE A 217 -12.56 5.91 -3.46
CA ILE A 217 -12.13 5.28 -4.72
C ILE A 217 -12.08 3.77 -4.63
N GLY A 218 -11.70 3.20 -3.50
CA GLY A 218 -11.59 1.75 -3.34
C GLY A 218 -11.01 1.36 -1.99
N PRO A 219 -10.85 0.05 -1.73
CA PRO A 219 -10.25 -0.42 -0.50
C PRO A 219 -8.83 0.14 -0.30
N VAL A 220 -8.48 0.47 0.95
CA VAL A 220 -7.19 1.06 1.33
C VAL A 220 -6.51 0.18 2.36
N ALA A 221 -5.22 -0.12 2.18
CA ALA A 221 -4.44 -0.77 3.22
C ALA A 221 -4.04 0.26 4.28
N VAL A 222 -4.40 0.02 5.54
CA VAL A 222 -4.08 0.90 6.67
C VAL A 222 -3.32 0.15 7.76
N GLY A 223 -2.34 0.80 8.38
CA GLY A 223 -1.70 0.33 9.61
C GLY A 223 -2.47 0.83 10.84
N VAL A 224 -2.55 0.00 11.88
CA VAL A 224 -3.15 0.35 13.17
C VAL A 224 -2.33 -0.24 14.32
N CYS A 225 -2.47 0.35 15.50
CA CYS A 225 -2.08 -0.29 16.76
C CYS A 225 -3.17 -1.28 17.17
N GLY A 226 -2.92 -2.58 16.99
CA GLY A 226 -3.88 -3.66 17.25
C GLY A 226 -3.70 -4.38 18.59
N SER A 227 -2.86 -3.85 19.50
CA SER A 227 -2.50 -4.54 20.75
C SER A 227 -3.34 -4.14 21.96
N SER A 228 -4.23 -3.14 21.85
CA SER A 228 -5.07 -2.75 22.98
C SER A 228 -6.05 -3.88 23.34
N PRO A 229 -6.37 -4.10 24.63
CA PRO A 229 -7.37 -5.10 25.03
C PRO A 229 -8.72 -4.90 24.35
N GLY A 230 -9.13 -3.64 24.15
CA GLY A 230 -10.37 -3.29 23.45
C GLY A 230 -10.37 -3.67 21.98
N PHE A 231 -9.20 -3.65 21.31
CA PHE A 231 -9.06 -4.11 19.93
C PHE A 231 -9.03 -5.64 19.86
N LEU A 232 -8.21 -6.29 20.69
CA LEU A 232 -8.06 -7.75 20.70
C LEU A 232 -9.39 -8.48 21.01
N LEU A 233 -10.19 -7.93 21.93
CA LEU A 233 -11.47 -8.50 22.38
C LEU A 233 -12.70 -7.87 21.71
N TYR A 234 -12.48 -7.08 20.65
CA TYR A 234 -13.57 -6.44 19.93
C TYR A 234 -14.58 -7.48 19.41
N SER A 235 -15.87 -7.23 19.66
CA SER A 235 -16.98 -8.10 19.26
C SER A 235 -18.15 -7.34 18.63
N GLY A 236 -18.07 -6.01 18.57
CA GLY A 236 -19.08 -5.18 17.92
C GLY A 236 -19.16 -3.74 18.43
N GLY A 237 -19.90 -2.92 17.69
CA GLY A 237 -20.06 -1.49 17.96
C GLY A 237 -18.95 -0.63 17.33
N ILE A 238 -18.94 0.67 17.61
CA ILE A 238 -17.87 1.57 17.14
C ILE A 238 -16.74 1.52 18.17
N HIS A 239 -15.58 1.02 17.76
CA HIS A 239 -14.37 1.02 18.57
C HIS A 239 -13.80 2.44 18.68
N ASP A 240 -13.79 2.97 19.89
CA ASP A 240 -13.47 4.36 20.20
C ASP A 240 -12.52 4.51 21.40
N ASP A 241 -11.75 3.46 21.74
CA ASP A 241 -10.80 3.48 22.85
C ASP A 241 -9.64 4.46 22.57
N PRO A 242 -9.57 5.61 23.28
CA PRO A 242 -8.51 6.59 23.05
C PRO A 242 -7.12 6.05 23.42
N ASN A 243 -7.05 4.95 24.19
CA ASN A 243 -5.80 4.29 24.56
C ASN A 243 -5.38 3.19 23.57
N CYS A 244 -6.01 3.13 22.38
CA CYS A 244 -5.64 2.15 21.36
C CYS A 244 -4.16 2.24 20.95
N GLY A 245 -3.56 3.43 21.09
CA GLY A 245 -2.15 3.67 20.81
C GLY A 245 -1.89 4.09 19.36
N GLN A 246 -0.63 4.40 19.07
CA GLN A 246 -0.16 4.84 17.74
C GLN A 246 1.04 4.01 17.25
N GLU A 247 1.43 2.98 18.03
CA GLU A 247 2.51 2.05 17.70
C GLU A 247 1.98 0.97 16.75
N LEU A 248 2.01 1.28 15.45
CA LEU A 248 1.48 0.42 14.39
C LEU A 248 2.09 -0.99 14.44
N ASN A 249 1.24 -2.00 14.49
CA ASN A 249 1.70 -3.38 14.58
C ASN A 249 0.80 -4.39 13.90
N HIS A 250 -0.30 -3.90 13.33
CA HIS A 250 -1.25 -4.67 12.57
C HIS A 250 -1.72 -3.86 11.37
N ALA A 251 -2.19 -4.55 10.34
CA ALA A 251 -2.76 -3.92 9.17
C ALA A 251 -4.19 -4.39 8.93
N LEU A 252 -5.05 -3.47 8.55
CA LEU A 252 -6.44 -3.73 8.16
C LEU A 252 -6.68 -3.28 6.72
N LEU A 253 -7.68 -3.88 6.07
CA LEU A 253 -8.18 -3.39 4.80
C LEU A 253 -9.39 -2.49 5.10
N LEU A 254 -9.22 -1.19 4.92
CA LEU A 254 -10.30 -0.22 5.05
C LEU A 254 -11.19 -0.30 3.81
N VAL A 255 -12.45 -0.69 3.99
CA VAL A 255 -13.39 -1.01 2.89
C VAL A 255 -14.57 -0.07 2.82
N GLY A 256 -14.68 0.87 3.76
CA GLY A 256 -15.84 1.73 3.81
C GLY A 256 -15.85 2.68 4.99
N TYR A 257 -16.95 3.40 5.10
CA TYR A 257 -17.23 4.33 6.18
C TYR A 257 -18.74 4.55 6.28
N GLY A 258 -19.19 5.11 7.40
CA GLY A 258 -20.59 5.45 7.59
C GLY A 258 -20.82 6.42 8.73
N HIS A 259 -22.10 6.66 8.98
CA HIS A 259 -22.61 7.50 10.05
C HIS A 259 -23.66 6.73 10.85
N ASP A 260 -23.47 6.63 12.17
CA ASP A 260 -24.49 6.05 13.05
C ASP A 260 -25.50 7.12 13.45
N ASN A 261 -26.66 7.12 12.78
CA ASN A 261 -27.76 8.05 13.03
C ASN A 261 -28.28 8.08 14.48
N LYS A 262 -28.04 7.03 15.29
CA LYS A 262 -28.47 7.00 16.69
C LYS A 262 -27.52 7.75 17.60
N THR A 263 -26.23 7.63 17.34
CA THR A 263 -25.17 8.21 18.19
C THR A 263 -24.60 9.50 17.61
N GLY A 264 -24.86 9.78 16.33
CA GLY A 264 -24.27 10.90 15.59
C GLY A 264 -22.78 10.70 15.29
N VAL A 265 -22.29 9.47 15.37
CA VAL A 265 -20.86 9.15 15.29
C VAL A 265 -20.51 8.60 13.92
N ASP A 266 -19.50 9.19 13.30
CA ASP A 266 -18.90 8.67 12.08
C ASP A 266 -17.97 7.49 12.39
N PHE A 267 -17.93 6.52 11.49
CA PHE A 267 -17.05 5.37 11.62
C PHE A 267 -16.44 4.95 10.28
N TRP A 268 -15.28 4.31 10.38
CA TRP A 268 -14.61 3.53 9.36
C TRP A 268 -15.11 2.08 9.40
N ILE A 269 -15.12 1.39 8.27
CA ILE A 269 -15.40 -0.05 8.17
C ILE A 269 -14.14 -0.73 7.68
N ALA A 270 -13.54 -1.59 8.49
CA ALA A 270 -12.28 -2.25 8.15
C ALA A 270 -12.40 -3.77 8.30
N ARG A 271 -11.96 -4.48 7.25
CA ARG A 271 -11.85 -5.94 7.24
C ARG A 271 -10.54 -6.37 7.90
N ASN A 272 -10.64 -7.28 8.86
CA ASN A 272 -9.49 -7.90 9.51
C ASN A 272 -9.13 -9.25 8.86
N SER A 273 -7.97 -9.81 9.21
CA SER A 273 -7.46 -11.10 8.76
C SER A 273 -7.36 -12.12 9.89
N TRP A 274 -8.27 -12.05 10.88
CA TRP A 274 -8.32 -12.95 12.05
C TRP A 274 -9.48 -13.96 12.01
N GLY A 275 -10.13 -14.11 10.85
CA GLY A 275 -11.30 -14.97 10.68
C GLY A 275 -12.61 -14.31 11.09
N VAL A 276 -13.71 -14.94 10.71
CA VAL A 276 -15.08 -14.42 10.90
C VAL A 276 -15.54 -14.41 12.36
N GLU A 277 -14.92 -15.22 13.22
CA GLU A 277 -15.27 -15.31 14.64
C GLU A 277 -14.82 -14.08 15.46
N TRP A 278 -13.98 -13.21 14.87
CA TRP A 278 -13.51 -12.00 15.51
C TRP A 278 -14.32 -10.79 15.06
N GLY A 279 -14.68 -9.90 15.99
CA GLY A 279 -15.40 -8.67 15.67
C GLY A 279 -16.79 -8.90 15.10
N GLU A 280 -17.15 -8.07 14.13
CA GLU A 280 -18.43 -8.13 13.41
C GLU A 280 -18.22 -8.96 12.15
N ASP A 281 -18.31 -10.30 12.27
CA ASP A 281 -18.07 -11.25 11.18
C ASP A 281 -16.70 -11.07 10.49
N GLY A 282 -15.67 -10.70 11.26
CA GLY A 282 -14.32 -10.42 10.77
C GLY A 282 -14.04 -8.95 10.44
N TYR A 283 -15.00 -8.06 10.66
CA TYR A 283 -14.88 -6.63 10.47
C TYR A 283 -14.82 -5.88 11.81
N ILE A 284 -14.34 -4.64 11.74
CA ILE A 284 -14.36 -3.68 12.84
C ILE A 284 -14.85 -2.34 12.34
N ARG A 285 -15.72 -1.71 13.12
CA ARG A 285 -16.05 -0.29 12.97
C ARG A 285 -15.17 0.54 13.88
N LEU A 286 -14.37 1.43 13.32
CA LEU A 286 -13.44 2.29 14.06
C LEU A 286 -13.97 3.72 14.06
N LEU A 287 -13.89 4.42 15.19
CA LEU A 287 -14.30 5.82 15.27
C LEU A 287 -13.60 6.67 14.20
N ARG A 288 -14.38 7.41 13.41
CA ARG A 288 -13.90 8.37 12.41
C ARG A 288 -14.15 9.77 12.91
N THR A 289 -13.15 10.63 12.77
CA THR A 289 -13.19 12.02 13.22
C THR A 289 -12.72 12.97 12.13
N VAL A 290 -13.07 12.70 10.86
CA VAL A 290 -12.87 13.62 9.73
C VAL A 290 -13.36 15.00 10.17
N GLN A 291 -12.40 15.91 10.36
CA GLN A 291 -12.30 16.80 11.52
C GLN A 291 -13.59 17.30 12.19
N PRO A 292 -13.61 17.37 13.54
CA PRO A 292 -14.49 18.31 14.22
C PRO A 292 -14.04 19.73 13.84
N ASP A 293 -14.98 20.68 13.85
CA ASP A 293 -14.70 22.12 13.87
C ASP A 293 -13.34 22.44 14.55
N PRO A 294 -12.40 23.16 13.93
CA PRO A 294 -11.15 23.58 14.60
C PRO A 294 -11.38 24.42 15.87
N ASN A 295 -12.62 24.83 16.13
CA ASN A 295 -13.08 25.47 17.37
C ASN A 295 -13.79 24.51 18.34
N ALA A 296 -13.81 23.20 18.07
CA ALA A 296 -14.45 22.21 18.93
C ALA A 296 -13.86 22.27 20.35
N PRO A 297 -14.68 22.10 21.40
CA PRO A 297 -14.20 22.09 22.77
C PRO A 297 -13.05 21.09 22.94
N ARG A 298 -12.04 21.47 23.72
CA ARG A 298 -10.83 20.66 24.01
C ARG A 298 -11.15 19.28 24.62
N ASP A 299 -12.36 19.09 25.11
CA ASP A 299 -12.81 17.85 25.76
C ASP A 299 -13.56 16.91 24.80
N SER A 300 -13.62 17.24 23.50
CA SER A 300 -14.23 16.36 22.49
C SER A 300 -13.37 15.13 22.19
N LYS A 301 -13.98 13.97 21.90
CA LYS A 301 -13.26 12.72 21.56
C LYS A 301 -12.25 12.92 20.41
N ALA A 302 -12.61 13.74 19.43
CA ALA A 302 -11.72 14.06 18.32
C ALA A 302 -10.49 14.88 18.73
N SER A 303 -10.59 15.75 19.75
CA SER A 303 -9.42 16.42 20.34
C SER A 303 -8.49 15.46 21.08
N VAL A 304 -9.01 14.35 21.61
CA VAL A 304 -8.22 13.32 22.32
C VAL A 304 -7.50 12.40 21.33
N ILE A 305 -8.17 12.03 20.24
CA ILE A 305 -7.63 11.13 19.21
C ILE A 305 -6.56 11.85 18.36
N GLY A 306 -6.80 13.13 18.05
CA GLY A 306 -5.87 13.94 17.27
C GLY A 306 -5.74 13.47 15.81
N PRO A 307 -4.78 14.04 15.06
CA PRO A 307 -4.71 13.87 13.61
C PRO A 307 -4.27 12.45 13.18
N ALA A 308 -3.73 11.64 14.09
CA ALA A 308 -3.36 10.25 13.82
C ALA A 308 -4.58 9.33 13.62
N GLY A 309 -5.78 9.80 13.97
CA GLY A 309 -6.98 8.98 13.98
C GLY A 309 -6.95 7.89 15.05
N ILE A 310 -8.08 7.22 15.28
CA ILE A 310 -8.17 6.15 16.27
C ILE A 310 -7.18 5.03 15.93
N CYS A 311 -6.47 4.52 16.94
CA CYS A 311 -5.43 3.49 16.75
C CYS A 311 -4.29 3.87 15.79
N GLY A 312 -4.11 5.15 15.44
CA GLY A 312 -3.10 5.59 14.48
C GLY A 312 -3.45 5.30 13.02
N ILE A 313 -4.73 5.05 12.69
CA ILE A 313 -5.18 4.61 11.36
C ILE A 313 -4.72 5.50 10.19
N THR A 314 -4.43 6.79 10.41
CA THR A 314 -3.95 7.71 9.37
C THR A 314 -2.44 7.79 9.27
N LEU A 315 -1.68 7.10 10.13
CA LEU A 315 -0.21 7.19 10.13
C LEU A 315 0.43 6.50 8.93
N ALA A 316 -0.25 5.47 8.41
CA ALA A 316 0.26 4.58 7.38
C ALA A 316 -0.89 4.04 6.54
N ALA A 317 -1.21 4.72 5.45
CA ALA A 317 -2.25 4.30 4.53
C ALA A 317 -1.72 4.27 3.09
N SER A 318 -2.06 3.23 2.34
CA SER A 318 -1.56 3.03 0.98
C SER A 318 -2.61 2.38 0.08
N VAL A 319 -2.56 2.73 -1.20
CA VAL A 319 -3.51 2.28 -2.21
C VAL A 319 -2.77 1.64 -3.37
N ALA A 320 -3.45 0.69 -4.02
CA ALA A 320 -3.08 0.19 -5.33
C ALA A 320 -4.20 0.49 -6.31
N VAL A 321 -3.86 0.72 -7.58
CA VAL A 321 -4.82 1.23 -8.57
C VAL A 321 -4.71 0.51 -9.91
N GLY A 322 -5.81 0.58 -10.65
CA GLY A 322 -5.92 -0.03 -11.97
C GLY A 322 -5.75 -1.55 -11.89
N GLY A 323 -5.02 -2.07 -12.87
CA GLY A 323 -4.75 -3.50 -12.97
C GLY A 323 -5.70 -4.23 -13.91
N ALA A 324 -5.23 -5.36 -14.41
CA ALA A 324 -6.00 -6.26 -15.26
C ALA A 324 -6.00 -7.66 -14.63
N GLY A 325 -7.16 -8.31 -14.68
CA GLY A 325 -7.28 -9.74 -14.40
C GLY A 325 -6.77 -10.53 -15.61
N GLY A 326 -5.71 -11.32 -15.41
CA GLY A 326 -5.33 -12.36 -16.35
C GLY A 326 -6.38 -13.47 -16.30
N ASP A 327 -7.01 -13.77 -17.43
CA ASP A 327 -7.76 -15.02 -17.55
C ASP A 327 -6.79 -16.19 -17.29
N PRO A 328 -7.18 -17.30 -16.62
CA PRO A 328 -6.29 -18.43 -16.28
C PRO A 328 -5.57 -19.12 -17.47
N GLY A 329 -5.74 -18.63 -18.69
CA GLY A 329 -5.04 -19.06 -19.90
C GLY A 329 -4.61 -17.93 -20.83
N SER A 330 -4.71 -16.67 -20.38
CA SER A 330 -4.23 -15.52 -21.16
C SER A 330 -2.88 -15.07 -20.60
N PRO A 331 -1.80 -15.08 -21.41
CA PRO A 331 -0.51 -14.57 -20.96
C PRO A 331 -0.71 -13.16 -20.40
N VAL A 332 -0.23 -12.92 -19.19
CA VAL A 332 -0.16 -11.54 -18.71
C VAL A 332 0.83 -10.82 -19.59
N GLU A 333 0.24 -9.98 -20.40
CA GLU A 333 0.89 -9.22 -21.43
C GLU A 333 1.91 -8.29 -20.76
N SER A 334 3.20 -8.56 -21.04
CA SER A 334 4.32 -7.79 -20.51
C SER A 334 4.14 -6.29 -20.80
N HIS A 335 4.78 -5.42 -20.03
CA HIS A 335 4.78 -3.95 -20.22
C HIS A 335 5.16 -3.54 -21.67
N GLU A 336 5.91 -4.40 -22.36
CA GLU A 336 6.25 -4.30 -23.80
C GLU A 336 5.01 -4.31 -24.71
N SER A 337 3.98 -5.12 -24.40
CA SER A 337 2.75 -5.23 -25.19
C SER A 337 1.84 -4.00 -25.08
N TRP A 338 1.84 -3.32 -23.93
CA TRP A 338 1.13 -2.05 -23.77
C TRP A 338 1.78 -0.96 -24.62
N LEU A 339 3.11 -0.86 -24.56
CA LEU A 339 3.89 0.07 -25.37
C LEU A 339 3.70 -0.21 -26.87
N GLN A 340 3.72 -1.48 -27.27
CA GLN A 340 3.43 -1.92 -28.65
C GLN A 340 2.01 -1.53 -29.11
N ARG A 341 1.00 -1.66 -28.25
CA ARG A 341 -0.39 -1.26 -28.58
C ARG A 341 -0.59 0.25 -28.57
N TRP A 342 0.06 0.97 -27.65
CA TRP A 342 0.03 2.42 -27.61
C TRP A 342 0.74 3.01 -28.84
N LEU A 343 1.92 2.50 -29.18
CA LEU A 343 2.63 2.80 -30.42
C LEU A 343 1.80 2.39 -31.65
N GLY A 344 1.08 1.27 -31.59
CA GLY A 344 0.18 0.82 -32.65
C GLY A 344 -1.00 1.79 -32.86
N LYS A 345 -1.63 2.25 -31.79
CA LYS A 345 -2.71 3.24 -31.83
C LYS A 345 -2.20 4.59 -32.34
N LEU A 346 -1.06 5.08 -31.84
CA LEU A 346 -0.42 6.29 -32.35
C LEU A 346 -0.04 6.19 -33.81
N ARG A 347 0.54 5.07 -34.24
CA ARG A 347 0.87 4.81 -35.64
C ARG A 347 -0.40 4.83 -36.50
N SER A 348 -1.49 4.21 -36.04
CA SER A 348 -2.75 4.20 -36.80
C SER A 348 -3.37 5.59 -36.91
N ALA A 349 -3.39 6.38 -35.83
CA ALA A 349 -3.88 7.75 -35.82
C ALA A 349 -3.02 8.66 -36.70
N PHE A 350 -1.69 8.49 -36.64
CA PHE A 350 -0.76 9.23 -37.48
C PHE A 350 -0.90 8.88 -38.96
N VAL A 351 -1.06 7.60 -39.32
CA VAL A 351 -1.30 7.16 -40.70
C VAL A 351 -2.62 7.69 -41.25
N GLN A 352 -3.68 7.70 -40.42
CA GLN A 352 -4.96 8.32 -40.83
C GLN A 352 -4.83 9.82 -41.04
N TRP A 353 -4.10 10.51 -40.16
CA TRP A 353 -3.85 11.94 -40.28
C TRP A 353 -2.95 12.29 -41.47
N ILE A 354 -1.91 11.52 -41.74
CA ILE A 354 -1.00 11.82 -42.86
C ILE A 354 -1.65 11.55 -44.22
N ASN A 355 -2.54 10.57 -44.28
CA ASN A 355 -3.31 10.25 -45.49
C ASN A 355 -4.45 11.25 -45.75
N SER A 356 -4.79 12.11 -44.79
CA SER A 356 -5.74 13.22 -45.00
C SER A 356 -5.06 14.49 -45.52
N LEU A 357 -3.72 14.51 -45.64
CA LEU A 357 -2.95 15.64 -46.15
C LEU A 357 -2.64 15.52 -47.66
N PRO A 358 -2.38 16.64 -48.35
CA PRO A 358 -1.96 16.63 -49.75
C PRO A 358 -0.66 15.83 -49.99
N PRO A 359 -0.51 15.13 -51.14
CA PRO A 359 0.59 14.17 -51.37
C PRO A 359 2.01 14.71 -51.20
N TRP A 360 2.23 16.00 -51.47
CA TRP A 360 3.55 16.62 -51.34
C TRP A 360 3.93 16.89 -49.87
N LEU A 361 2.94 17.09 -48.99
CA LEU A 361 3.17 17.36 -47.57
C LEU A 361 3.25 16.07 -46.75
N SER A 362 2.48 15.04 -47.13
CA SER A 362 2.55 13.73 -46.49
C SER A 362 3.91 13.06 -46.65
N GLN A 363 4.55 13.19 -47.83
CA GLN A 363 5.89 12.67 -48.08
C GLN A 363 6.97 13.35 -47.24
N LEU A 364 6.82 14.66 -46.97
CA LEU A 364 7.78 15.45 -46.21
C LEU A 364 7.66 15.20 -44.70
N LEU A 365 6.43 14.99 -44.19
CA LEU A 365 6.17 14.77 -42.76
C LEU A 365 6.35 13.32 -42.32
N ALA A 366 6.20 12.34 -43.20
CA ALA A 366 6.39 10.93 -42.87
C ALA A 366 7.83 10.63 -42.41
N GLY A 367 8.81 11.30 -43.04
CA GLY A 367 10.23 11.18 -42.66
C GLY A 367 10.55 11.80 -41.29
N LEU A 368 9.92 12.93 -40.95
CA LEU A 368 10.14 13.63 -39.68
C LEU A 368 9.55 12.87 -38.49
N PHE A 369 8.39 12.23 -38.66
CA PHE A 369 7.77 11.45 -37.59
C PHE A 369 8.55 10.17 -37.25
N GLY A 370 9.12 9.50 -38.26
CA GLY A 370 10.00 8.34 -38.03
C GLY A 370 11.23 8.70 -37.19
N ALA A 371 11.84 9.86 -37.48
CA ALA A 371 12.98 10.36 -36.71
C ALA A 371 12.61 10.79 -35.29
N LEU A 372 11.49 11.50 -35.10
CA LEU A 372 11.02 11.92 -33.78
C LEU A 372 10.58 10.73 -32.90
N LEU A 373 9.94 9.72 -33.49
CA LEU A 373 9.53 8.51 -32.78
C LEU A 373 10.75 7.69 -32.36
N ALA A 374 11.77 7.57 -33.21
CA ALA A 374 13.03 6.92 -32.86
C ALA A 374 13.76 7.66 -31.72
N LEU A 375 13.77 9.00 -31.73
CA LEU A 375 14.35 9.81 -30.65
C LEU A 375 13.55 9.71 -29.35
N ALA A 376 12.21 9.65 -29.40
CA ALA A 376 11.38 9.46 -28.22
C ALA A 376 11.57 8.06 -27.61
N ILE A 377 11.64 7.01 -28.45
CA ILE A 377 11.90 5.63 -28.01
C ILE A 377 13.32 5.53 -27.43
N CYS A 378 14.34 6.13 -28.07
CA CYS A 378 15.69 6.20 -27.50
C CYS A 378 15.75 7.00 -26.20
N GLY A 379 15.00 8.11 -26.07
CA GLY A 379 14.94 8.90 -24.83
C GLY A 379 14.33 8.11 -23.68
N ILE A 380 13.27 7.33 -23.95
CA ILE A 380 12.65 6.42 -22.98
C ILE A 380 13.60 5.28 -22.60
N TYR A 381 14.38 4.75 -23.56
CA TYR A 381 15.34 3.66 -23.32
C TYR A 381 16.59 4.13 -22.55
N VAL A 382 17.13 5.32 -22.86
CA VAL A 382 18.27 5.92 -22.15
C VAL A 382 17.90 6.37 -20.73
N SER A 383 16.64 6.75 -20.49
CA SER A 383 16.14 6.98 -19.12
C SER A 383 16.14 5.68 -18.28
N ARG A 384 16.10 4.50 -18.92
CA ARG A 384 16.09 3.20 -18.24
C ARG A 384 17.50 2.69 -17.92
N GLU A 385 18.52 2.98 -18.74
CA GLU A 385 19.92 2.60 -18.44
C GLU A 385 20.53 3.38 -17.28
N ARG A 386 20.04 4.60 -16.97
CA ARG A 386 20.43 5.30 -15.73
C ARG A 386 19.92 4.64 -14.44
N HIS A 387 19.02 3.65 -14.54
CA HIS A 387 18.55 2.87 -13.40
C HIS A 387 19.17 1.48 -13.29
N ALA A 388 20.18 1.16 -14.13
CA ALA A 388 20.82 -0.17 -14.17
C ALA A 388 22.31 -0.18 -13.78
N TYR A 389 22.90 0.95 -13.37
CA TYR A 389 24.26 0.99 -12.83
C TYR A 389 24.25 1.59 -11.43
N TYR A 390 24.41 0.73 -10.42
CA TYR A 390 24.95 1.14 -9.12
C TYR A 390 26.43 1.50 -9.36
N GLU A 391 26.77 2.79 -9.35
CA GLU A 391 28.14 3.18 -9.01
C GLU A 391 28.27 3.12 -7.48
N PRO A 392 29.37 2.53 -6.93
CA PRO A 392 29.62 2.60 -5.50
C PRO A 392 29.89 4.06 -5.12
N LEU A 393 29.26 4.51 -4.03
CA LEU A 393 29.54 5.82 -3.47
C LEU A 393 30.99 5.83 -2.94
N PRO A 394 31.77 6.89 -3.22
CA PRO A 394 33.12 7.01 -2.67
C PRO A 394 33.05 7.16 -1.15
N ASP A 395 34.06 6.64 -0.47
CA ASP A 395 34.14 6.75 0.99
C ASP A 395 34.38 8.21 1.43
N GLU A 396 34.37 8.42 2.74
CA GLU A 396 34.48 9.73 3.41
C GLU A 396 35.75 10.54 3.02
N ASN A 397 36.71 9.90 2.34
CA ASN A 397 37.93 10.53 1.84
C ASN A 397 37.96 10.72 0.32
N GLY A 398 36.85 10.45 -0.38
CA GLY A 398 36.68 10.78 -1.79
C GLY A 398 37.40 9.87 -2.77
N ASN A 399 37.72 8.62 -2.39
CA ASN A 399 38.23 7.63 -3.33
C ASN A 399 37.14 6.64 -3.74
N VAL A 400 37.11 6.34 -5.04
CA VAL A 400 36.21 5.38 -5.69
C VAL A 400 36.79 3.97 -5.62
#